data_AF-D0GLK0-F1
#
_entry.id   AF-D0GLK0-F1
#
_cell.length_a   1.000
_cell.length_b   1.000
_cell.length_c   1.000
_cell.angle_alpha   90.00
_cell.angle_beta   90.00
_cell.angle_gamma   90.00
#
_symmetry.space_group_name_H-M   'P 1'
#
loop_
_entity.id
_entity.type
_entity.pdbx_description
1 polymer ?
#
loop_
_entity_poly.entity_id
_entity_poly.type
_entity_poly.pdbx_seq_one_letter_code
_entity_poly.pdbx_strand_id
1 'polypeptide(L)'
;MQRFEDYGLSQEVLNALEKKGFEEPSDIQKLVIPELLKERTHLIGQAQTGTGKTAAFGIPILETLEADKTVKALILAPTRELANQVADEIYSLKGKKI
;
A
#
# COMPACT_ATOMS: atom_id res chain seq x y z
N MET A 1 -20.19 -2.60 3.17
CA MET A 1 -19.05 -3.48 2.87
C MET A 1 -18.19 -2.69 1.90
N GLN A 2 -16.99 -2.27 2.33
CA GLN A 2 -16.13 -1.37 1.55
C GLN A 2 -15.09 -2.22 0.84
N ARG A 3 -14.93 -2.08 -0.47
CA ARG A 3 -14.01 -2.87 -1.27
C ARG A 3 -12.84 -2.02 -1.78
N PHE A 4 -11.78 -2.66 -2.26
CA PHE A 4 -10.62 -1.95 -2.80
C PHE A 4 -10.96 -1.16 -4.08
N GLU A 5 -11.91 -1.65 -4.86
CA GLU A 5 -12.42 -1.02 -6.09
C GLU A 5 -13.07 0.34 -5.81
N ASP A 6 -13.56 0.56 -4.58
CA ASP A 6 -14.19 1.83 -4.17
C ASP A 6 -13.16 2.96 -3.97
N TYR A 7 -11.86 2.65 -3.97
CA TYR A 7 -10.79 3.62 -3.68
C TYR A 7 -10.18 4.27 -4.93
N GLY A 8 -10.64 3.91 -6.12
CA GLY A 8 -10.11 4.48 -7.37
C GLY A 8 -8.66 4.07 -7.66
N LEU A 9 -8.27 2.87 -7.25
CA LEU A 9 -6.92 2.32 -7.49
C LEU A 9 -6.72 1.96 -8.96
N SER A 10 -5.46 1.98 -9.40
CA SER A 10 -5.08 1.47 -10.71
C SER A 10 -5.45 -0.01 -10.91
N GLN A 11 -5.73 -0.41 -12.15
CA GLN A 11 -6.06 -1.81 -12.46
C GLN A 11 -4.88 -2.74 -12.14
N GLU A 12 -3.64 -2.26 -12.24
CA GLU A 12 -2.43 -2.98 -11.87
C GLU A 12 -2.44 -3.38 -10.39
N VAL A 13 -2.78 -2.44 -9.50
CA VAL A 13 -2.87 -2.70 -8.06
C VAL A 13 -4.07 -3.57 -7.73
N LEU A 14 -5.23 -3.32 -8.33
CA LEU A 14 -6.43 -4.16 -8.13
C LEU A 14 -6.16 -5.63 -8.53
N ASN A 15 -5.53 -5.85 -9.69
CA ASN A 15 -5.15 -7.19 -10.14
C ASN A 15 -4.12 -7.84 -9.20
N ALA A 16 -3.22 -7.05 -8.60
CA ALA A 16 -2.26 -7.56 -7.64
C ALA A 16 -2.94 -7.98 -6.33
N LEU A 17 -3.89 -7.18 -5.84
CA LEU A 17 -4.71 -7.49 -4.67
C LEU A 17 -5.53 -8.77 -4.88
N GLU A 18 -6.20 -8.89 -6.03
CA GLU A 18 -6.97 -10.10 -6.39
C GLU A 18 -6.08 -11.35 -6.41
N LYS A 19 -4.89 -11.28 -7.03
CA LYS A 19 -3.92 -12.40 -7.05
C LYS A 19 -3.44 -12.80 -5.66
N LYS A 20 -3.42 -11.88 -4.72
CA LYS A 20 -3.08 -12.16 -3.31
C LYS A 20 -4.28 -12.66 -2.50
N GLY A 21 -5.47 -12.73 -3.10
CA GLY A 21 -6.71 -13.12 -2.42
C GLY A 21 -7.20 -12.04 -1.46
N PHE A 22 -6.86 -10.77 -1.67
CA PHE A 22 -7.34 -9.68 -0.83
C PHE A 22 -8.70 -9.23 -1.35
N GLU A 23 -9.76 -9.75 -0.72
CA GLU A 23 -11.15 -9.42 -1.09
C GLU A 23 -11.63 -8.13 -0.43
N GLU A 24 -11.27 -7.91 0.83
CA GLU A 24 -11.66 -6.73 1.60
C GLU A 24 -10.47 -6.05 2.28
N PRO A 25 -10.47 -4.71 2.35
CA PRO A 25 -9.48 -3.99 3.12
C PRO A 25 -9.67 -4.22 4.63
N SER A 26 -8.56 -4.38 5.34
CA SER A 26 -8.53 -4.40 6.81
C SER A 26 -8.89 -3.04 7.39
N ASP A 27 -9.20 -2.96 8.69
CA ASP A 27 -9.60 -1.70 9.32
C ASP A 27 -8.54 -0.60 9.17
N ILE A 28 -7.26 -0.94 9.28
CA ILE A 28 -6.18 0.04 9.08
C ILE A 28 -6.10 0.50 7.62
N GLN A 29 -6.38 -0.38 6.66
CA GLN A 29 -6.39 -0.04 5.22
C GLN A 29 -7.59 0.85 4.87
N LYS A 30 -8.78 0.53 5.42
CA LYS A 30 -10.01 1.33 5.27
C LYS A 30 -9.84 2.77 5.74
N LEU A 31 -9.06 2.97 6.81
CA LEU A 31 -8.79 4.30 7.36
C LEU A 31 -7.67 5.04 6.63
N VAL A 32 -6.58 4.34 6.29
CA VAL A 32 -5.34 4.99 5.81
C VAL A 32 -5.33 5.20 4.31
N ILE A 33 -5.78 4.23 3.51
CA ILE A 33 -5.69 4.29 2.05
C ILE A 33 -6.46 5.50 1.48
N PRO A 34 -7.77 5.68 1.75
CA PRO A 34 -8.50 6.80 1.16
C PRO A 34 -7.98 8.16 1.64
N GLU A 35 -7.52 8.25 2.89
CA GLU A 35 -6.98 9.47 3.47
C GLU A 35 -5.69 9.90 2.73
N LEU A 36 -4.76 8.97 2.52
CA LEU A 36 -3.49 9.24 1.82
C LEU A 36 -3.65 9.44 0.31
N LEU A 37 -4.71 8.93 -0.31
CA LEU A 37 -5.01 9.15 -1.73
C LEU A 37 -5.67 10.51 -1.99
N LYS A 38 -6.45 11.04 -1.05
CA LYS A 38 -7.23 12.26 -1.24
C LYS A 38 -6.38 13.52 -1.15
N GLU A 39 -5.52 13.62 -0.14
CA GLU A 39 -4.71 14.81 0.09
C GLU A 39 -3.37 14.50 0.75
N ARG A 40 -2.43 15.45 0.62
CA ARG A 40 -1.15 15.36 1.34
C ARG A 40 -1.39 15.67 2.81
N THR A 41 -1.22 14.66 3.65
CA THR A 41 -1.42 14.77 5.10
C THR A 41 -0.36 13.97 5.88
N HIS A 42 -0.38 14.11 7.21
CA HIS A 42 0.47 13.38 8.13
C HIS A 42 -0.40 12.51 9.03
N LEU A 43 -0.04 11.23 9.18
CA LEU A 43 -0.85 10.26 9.92
C LEU A 43 0.01 9.48 10.92
N ILE A 44 -0.60 9.13 12.05
CA ILE A 44 -0.11 8.13 12.99
C ILE A 44 -1.09 6.97 12.96
N GLY A 45 -0.68 5.85 12.37
CA GLY A 45 -1.48 4.63 12.29
C GLY A 45 -1.04 3.60 13.33
N GLN A 46 -1.98 3.15 14.18
CA GLN A 46 -1.75 2.08 15.13
C GLN A 46 -2.63 0.87 14.78
N ALA A 47 -2.00 -0.28 14.59
CA ALA A 47 -2.70 -1.55 14.42
C ALA A 47 -1.81 -2.71 14.89
N GLN A 48 -2.40 -3.87 15.15
CA GLN A 48 -1.66 -5.07 15.53
C GLN A 48 -0.78 -5.58 14.38
N THR A 49 0.22 -6.41 14.66
CA THR A 49 1.03 -7.04 13.60
C THR A 49 0.17 -8.02 12.81
N GLY A 50 0.40 -8.12 11.50
CA GLY A 50 -0.39 -9.00 10.61
C GLY A 50 -1.70 -8.40 10.10
N THR A 51 -2.06 -7.16 10.44
CA THR A 51 -3.33 -6.53 10.00
C THR A 51 -3.22 -5.78 8.67
N GLY A 52 -2.18 -6.02 7.86
CA GLY A 52 -2.04 -5.38 6.55
C GLY A 52 -1.54 -3.93 6.55
N LYS A 53 -0.82 -3.50 7.61
CA LYS A 53 -0.22 -2.15 7.71
C LYS A 53 0.67 -1.77 6.52
N THR A 54 1.44 -2.72 5.99
CA THR A 54 2.34 -2.48 4.85
C THR A 54 1.60 -2.07 3.59
N ALA A 55 0.51 -2.77 3.25
CA ALA A 55 -0.33 -2.38 2.13
C ALA A 55 -1.04 -1.04 2.37
N ALA A 56 -1.37 -0.72 3.63
CA ALA A 56 -2.07 0.52 3.99
C ALA A 56 -1.27 1.78 3.60
N PHE A 57 0.06 1.79 3.77
CA PHE A 57 0.91 2.88 3.26
C PHE A 57 1.47 2.61 1.86
N GLY A 58 1.68 1.34 1.49
CA GLY A 58 2.29 0.95 0.22
C GLY A 58 1.41 1.22 -0.99
N ILE A 59 0.10 0.99 -0.88
CA ILE A 59 -0.85 1.24 -1.97
C ILE A 59 -0.88 2.74 -2.34
N PRO A 60 -1.08 3.69 -1.40
CA PRO A 60 -1.00 5.11 -1.72
C PRO A 60 0.33 5.54 -2.34
N ILE A 61 1.47 4.99 -1.88
CA ILE A 61 2.79 5.27 -2.49
C ILE A 61 2.83 4.81 -3.95
N LEU A 62 2.30 3.63 -4.26
CA LEU A 62 2.29 3.08 -5.62
C LEU A 62 1.34 3.84 -6.56
N GLU A 63 0.23 4.35 -6.04
CA GLU A 63 -0.77 5.10 -6.81
C GLU A 63 -0.37 6.56 -7.06
N THR A 64 0.24 7.21 -6.06
CA THR A 64 0.53 8.66 -6.13
C THR A 64 1.86 9.00 -6.78
N LEU A 65 2.77 8.03 -6.92
CA LEU A 65 4.12 8.28 -7.44
C LEU A 65 4.29 7.74 -8.86
N GLU A 66 4.71 8.63 -9.75
CA GLU A 66 5.17 8.26 -11.09
C GLU A 66 6.50 7.51 -11.03
N ALA A 67 6.61 6.43 -11.81
CA ALA A 67 7.81 5.63 -11.90
C ALA A 67 8.87 6.34 -12.76
N ASP A 68 9.98 6.75 -12.13
CA ASP A 68 11.17 7.24 -12.80
C ASP A 68 12.44 6.76 -12.08
N LYS A 69 13.61 7.31 -12.44
CA LYS A 69 14.89 6.94 -11.83
C LYS A 69 15.22 7.71 -10.55
N THR A 70 14.28 8.46 -10.00
CA THR A 70 14.48 9.29 -8.80
C THR A 70 13.88 8.62 -7.55
N VAL A 71 14.43 8.93 -6.38
CA VAL A 71 13.91 8.45 -5.10
C VAL A 71 12.79 9.38 -4.63
N LYS A 72 11.55 8.85 -4.54
CA LYS A 72 10.34 9.62 -4.17
C LYS A 72 9.71 9.22 -2.83
N ALA A 73 10.07 8.05 -2.30
CA ALA A 73 9.59 7.55 -1.01
C ALA A 73 10.72 6.86 -0.24
N LEU A 74 10.71 7.01 1.08
CA LEU A 74 11.64 6.36 2.00
C LEU A 74 10.83 5.70 3.12
N ILE A 75 11.03 4.38 3.30
CA ILE A 75 10.43 3.62 4.39
C ILE A 75 11.56 3.14 5.29
N LEU A 76 11.48 3.48 6.57
CA LEU A 76 12.44 3.05 7.58
C LEU A 76 11.87 1.86 8.37
N ALA A 77 12.70 0.85 8.57
CA ALA A 77 12.37 -0.31 9.40
C ALA A 77 13.48 -0.55 10.43
N PRO A 78 13.14 -1.07 11.63
CA PRO A 78 14.10 -1.28 12.71
C PRO A 78 15.10 -2.42 12.44
N THR A 79 14.80 -3.33 11.54
CA THR A 79 15.68 -4.46 11.19
C THR A 79 15.74 -4.65 9.67
N ARG A 80 16.84 -5.25 9.21
CA ARG A 80 17.06 -5.57 7.79
C ARG A 80 16.03 -6.57 7.27
N GLU A 81 15.69 -7.56 8.09
CA GLU A 81 14.72 -8.60 7.77
C GLU A 81 13.33 -7.98 7.56
N LEU A 82 12.93 -7.04 8.42
CA LEU A 82 11.66 -6.34 8.26
C LEU A 82 11.69 -5.38 7.05
N ALA A 83 12.82 -4.72 6.79
CA ALA A 83 12.97 -3.90 5.58
C ALA A 83 12.75 -4.75 4.30
N ASN A 84 13.33 -5.94 4.24
CA ASN A 84 13.15 -6.86 3.11
C ASN A 84 11.70 -7.34 2.99
N GLN A 85 11.05 -7.72 4.10
CA GLN A 85 9.64 -8.11 4.09
C GLN A 85 8.72 -6.98 3.58
N VAL A 86 8.99 -5.74 4.00
CA VAL A 86 8.25 -4.57 3.53
C VAL A 86 8.48 -4.35 2.03
N ALA A 87 9.72 -4.48 1.56
CA ALA A 87 10.05 -4.34 0.14
C ALA A 87 9.33 -5.40 -0.71
N ASP A 88 9.40 -6.68 -0.32
CA ASP A 88 8.75 -7.78 -1.03
C ASP A 88 7.23 -7.58 -1.11
N GLU A 89 6.61 -7.14 -0.01
CA GLU A 89 5.19 -6.82 0.02
C GLU A 89 4.83 -5.70 -0.97
N ILE A 90 5.59 -4.60 -0.99
CA ILE A 90 5.36 -3.49 -1.93
C ILE A 90 5.56 -3.94 -3.38
N TYR A 91 6.61 -4.72 -3.67
CA TYR A 91 6.85 -5.26 -5.01
C TYR A 91 5.71 -6.16 -5.47
N SER A 92 5.13 -6.95 -4.57
CA SER A 92 3.99 -7.80 -4.89
C SER A 92 2.72 -7.00 -5.24
N LEU A 93 2.59 -5.76 -4.74
CA LEU A 93 1.44 -4.88 -4.97
C LEU A 93 1.59 -3.97 -6.19
N LYS A 94 2.82 -3.72 -6.68
CA LYS A 94 3.09 -2.82 -7.82
C LYS A 94 2.37 -3.21 -9.11
N GLY A 95 2.05 -4.50 -9.29
CA GLY A 95 1.64 -5.05 -10.58
C GLY A 95 2.77 -4.94 -11.63
N LYS A 96 2.47 -5.29 -12.90
CA LYS A 96 3.42 -5.06 -14.01
C LYS A 96 3.33 -3.61 -14.47
N LYS A 97 3.93 -2.65 -13.75
CA LYS A 97 4.25 -1.35 -14.37
C LYS A 97 5.35 -1.59 -15.41
N ILE A 98 4.95 -1.54 -16.70
CA ILE A 98 5.86 -1.56 -17.86
C ILE A 98 6.66 -0.26 -17.86
#